data_AF-A0A1G6X614-F1
#
_entry.id   AF-A0A1G6X614-F1
#
_cell.length_a   1.000
_cell.length_b   1.000
_cell.length_c   1.000
_cell.angle_alpha   90.00
_cell.angle_beta   90.00
_cell.angle_gamma   90.00
#
_symmetry.space_group_name_H-M   'P 1'
#
loop_
_entity.id
_entity.type
_entity.pdbx_description
1 polymer ?
#
loop_
_entity_poly.entity_id
_entity_poly.type
_entity_poly.pdbx_seq_one_letter_code
_entity_poly.pdbx_strand_id
1 'polypeptide(L)'
;MAENHASTSSFARWWRQVLFVPLLHSKWLTAEAKARLTDEVTRAERGHRGEVFLIVENHLPIQDAYHMDCRKRAIDLFSEYRVWDTEENTGVLIYVNICEHQLEIVADRGISTHVSPTVWSAMCEKAVSGISNKKTEESLAQLLDEVGQVLRQYYQLEHNPAGNELSDTVVFLK
;
A
#
# COMPACT_ATOMS: atom_id res chain seq x y z
N MET A 1 27.11 2.66 -14.30
CA MET A 1 27.25 1.67 -13.22
C MET A 1 25.88 1.55 -12.57
N ALA A 2 25.13 0.51 -12.90
CA ALA A 2 23.83 0.23 -12.28
C ALA A 2 24.08 -0.71 -11.11
N GLU A 3 23.72 -0.30 -9.90
CA GLU A 3 23.79 -1.12 -8.71
C GLU A 3 22.73 -2.22 -8.79
N ASN A 4 23.20 -3.46 -8.93
CA ASN A 4 22.39 -4.66 -8.79
C ASN A 4 21.94 -4.77 -7.32
N HIS A 5 20.66 -4.51 -7.05
CA HIS A 5 20.02 -5.01 -5.83
C HIS A 5 19.82 -6.53 -5.99
N ALA A 6 20.89 -7.28 -5.73
CA ALA A 6 20.82 -8.73 -5.60
C ALA A 6 20.01 -9.07 -4.35
N SER A 7 18.84 -9.65 -4.56
CA SER A 7 18.04 -10.34 -3.54
C SER A 7 18.93 -11.33 -2.78
N THR A 8 19.38 -10.95 -1.59
CA THR A 8 20.08 -11.86 -0.70
C THR A 8 19.07 -12.85 -0.15
N SER A 9 19.11 -14.07 -0.70
CA SER A 9 18.44 -15.25 -0.17
C SER A 9 18.66 -15.35 1.34
N SER A 10 17.59 -15.18 2.11
CA SER A 10 17.65 -15.20 3.57
C SER A 10 16.74 -16.29 4.11
N PHE A 11 17.33 -17.42 4.45
CA PHE A 11 16.66 -18.51 5.16
C PHE A 11 15.97 -18.01 6.45
N ALA A 12 16.53 -16.98 7.09
CA ALA A 12 15.92 -16.30 8.24
C ALA A 12 14.66 -15.49 7.90
N ARG A 13 14.52 -14.98 6.66
CA ARG A 13 13.25 -14.39 6.18
C ARG A 13 12.21 -15.49 5.96
N TRP A 14 12.59 -16.57 5.28
CA TRP A 14 11.69 -17.72 5.08
C TRP A 14 11.18 -18.30 6.42
N TRP A 15 12.06 -18.50 7.41
CA TRP A 15 11.64 -18.97 8.74
C TRP A 15 10.72 -18.00 9.47
N ARG A 16 10.87 -16.68 9.28
CA ARG A 16 9.94 -15.68 9.83
C ARG A 16 8.54 -15.84 9.25
N GLN A 17 8.43 -16.09 7.94
CA GLN A 17 7.14 -16.33 7.29
C GLN A 17 6.49 -17.64 7.79
N VAL A 18 7.28 -18.72 7.94
CA VAL A 18 6.79 -20.04 8.37
C VAL A 18 6.37 -20.08 9.84
N LEU A 19 7.05 -19.32 10.71
CA LEU A 19 6.72 -19.22 12.14
C LEU A 19 5.73 -18.09 12.44
N PHE A 20 5.31 -17.31 11.44
CA PHE A 20 4.32 -16.25 11.63
C PHE A 20 2.99 -16.87 12.01
N VAL A 21 2.52 -16.58 13.22
CA VAL A 21 1.19 -17.00 13.68
C VAL A 21 0.20 -15.90 13.29
N PRO A 22 -0.61 -16.05 12.23
CA PRO A 22 -1.42 -14.96 11.70
C PRO A 22 -2.41 -14.41 12.75
N LEU A 23 -2.94 -15.32 13.57
CA LEU A 23 -3.89 -15.05 14.64
C LEU A 23 -3.38 -14.11 15.75
N LEU A 24 -2.06 -13.89 15.89
CA LEU A 24 -1.52 -12.95 16.88
C LEU A 24 -1.31 -11.55 16.31
N HIS A 25 -1.04 -11.45 15.01
CA HIS A 25 -0.63 -10.21 14.36
C HIS A 25 -1.74 -9.55 13.53
N SER A 26 -2.81 -10.28 13.20
CA SER A 26 -3.98 -9.75 12.50
C SER A 26 -5.18 -9.49 13.42
N LYS A 27 -5.02 -9.54 14.76
CA LYS A 27 -6.12 -9.33 15.71
C LYS A 27 -6.76 -7.95 15.62
N TRP A 28 -5.97 -6.95 15.21
CA TRP A 28 -6.46 -5.58 15.01
C TRP A 28 -7.38 -5.46 13.79
N LEU A 29 -7.33 -6.43 12.88
CA LEU A 29 -8.06 -6.43 11.62
C LEU A 29 -9.49 -6.97 11.77
N THR A 30 -10.26 -6.32 12.63
CA THR A 30 -11.69 -6.57 12.82
C THR A 30 -12.49 -6.01 11.64
N ALA A 31 -13.73 -6.46 11.45
CA ALA A 31 -14.62 -5.90 10.43
C ALA A 31 -14.79 -4.37 10.60
N GLU A 32 -14.75 -3.88 11.84
CA GLU A 32 -14.80 -2.46 12.17
C GLU A 32 -13.55 -1.71 11.70
N ALA A 33 -12.35 -2.25 11.92
CA ALA A 33 -11.12 -1.65 11.41
C ALA A 33 -11.09 -1.60 9.87
N LYS A 34 -11.63 -2.64 9.20
CA LYS A 34 -11.78 -2.64 7.75
C LYS A 34 -12.69 -1.52 7.27
N ALA A 35 -13.87 -1.38 7.90
CA ALA A 35 -14.82 -0.33 7.56
C ALA A 35 -14.20 1.06 7.77
N ARG A 36 -13.50 1.27 8.89
CA ARG A 36 -12.82 2.55 9.16
C ARG A 36 -11.72 2.86 8.14
N LEU A 37 -10.92 1.88 7.74
CA LEU A 37 -9.90 2.10 6.70
C LEU A 37 -10.53 2.36 5.33
N THR A 38 -11.63 1.69 4.97
CA THR A 38 -12.38 2.02 3.75
C THR A 38 -12.91 3.46 3.80
N ASP A 39 -13.47 3.91 4.94
CA ASP A 39 -13.91 5.30 5.10
C ASP A 39 -12.75 6.32 5.01
N GLU A 40 -11.53 5.93 5.38
CA GLU A 40 -10.32 6.74 5.21
C GLU A 40 -9.89 6.79 3.73
N VAL A 41 -9.95 5.69 2.99
CA VAL A 41 -9.70 5.66 1.54
C VAL A 41 -10.68 6.59 0.82
N THR A 42 -11.98 6.41 1.05
CA THR A 42 -13.04 7.27 0.47
C THR A 42 -12.86 8.74 0.83
N ARG A 43 -12.27 9.05 1.99
CA ARG A 43 -11.96 10.45 2.37
C ARG A 43 -10.71 10.97 1.68
N ALA A 44 -9.67 10.15 1.57
CA ALA A 44 -8.42 10.50 0.94
C ALA A 44 -8.64 10.91 -0.52
N GLU A 45 -9.54 10.22 -1.22
CA GLU A 45 -9.85 10.43 -2.65
C GLU A 45 -10.66 11.71 -2.94
N ARG A 46 -11.15 12.40 -1.92
CA ARG A 46 -11.98 13.60 -2.12
C ARG A 46 -11.15 14.77 -2.65
N GLY A 47 -11.67 15.37 -3.72
CA GLY A 47 -11.11 16.59 -4.30
C GLY A 47 -9.96 16.35 -5.27
N HIS A 48 -9.75 15.12 -5.73
CA HIS A 48 -8.79 14.79 -6.79
C HIS A 48 -9.24 13.61 -7.68
N ARG A 49 -8.49 13.33 -8.76
CA ARG A 49 -8.68 12.18 -9.68
C ARG A 49 -7.88 10.91 -9.36
N GLY A 50 -6.99 10.99 -8.38
CA GLY A 50 -6.27 9.82 -7.89
C GLY A 50 -7.20 8.79 -7.27
N GLU A 51 -6.90 7.52 -7.53
CA GLU A 51 -7.60 6.36 -6.95
C GLU A 51 -6.60 5.61 -6.07
N VAL A 52 -6.97 5.35 -4.81
CA VAL A 52 -6.09 4.79 -3.79
C VAL A 52 -6.56 3.38 -3.44
N PHE A 53 -5.71 2.39 -3.68
CA PHE A 53 -6.01 0.99 -3.38
C PHE A 53 -5.15 0.49 -2.22
N LEU A 54 -5.76 0.03 -1.13
CA LEU A 54 -5.04 -0.49 0.04
C LEU A 54 -5.10 -2.03 0.07
N ILE A 55 -3.93 -2.66 0.08
CA ILE A 55 -3.77 -4.09 0.32
C ILE A 55 -2.97 -4.32 1.59
N VAL A 56 -3.53 -5.09 2.50
CA VAL A 56 -2.83 -5.56 3.71
C VAL A 56 -2.65 -7.06 3.61
N GLU A 57 -1.41 -7.50 3.55
CA GLU A 57 -1.01 -8.91 3.48
C GLU A 57 -0.29 -9.31 4.77
N ASN A 58 -0.69 -10.44 5.33
CA ASN A 58 -0.10 -10.93 6.57
C ASN A 58 1.37 -11.31 6.40
N HIS A 59 1.67 -12.09 5.37
CA HIS A 59 2.99 -12.65 5.11
C HIS A 59 3.16 -12.82 3.60
N LEU A 60 4.39 -12.80 3.10
CA LEU A 60 4.62 -13.08 1.67
C LEU A 60 4.18 -14.52 1.37
N PRO A 61 3.66 -14.83 0.16
CA PRO A 61 3.38 -16.20 -0.24
C PRO A 61 4.61 -17.09 0.00
N ILE A 62 4.45 -18.16 0.80
CA ILE A 62 5.60 -18.95 1.33
C ILE A 62 6.49 -19.49 0.20
N GLN A 63 5.90 -19.85 -0.93
CA GLN A 63 6.59 -20.38 -2.11
C GLN A 63 7.47 -19.32 -2.77
N ASP A 64 7.06 -18.05 -2.72
CA ASP A 64 7.72 -16.93 -3.39
C ASP A 64 8.59 -16.10 -2.44
N ALA A 65 8.38 -16.19 -1.12
CA ALA A 65 9.07 -15.43 -0.08
C ALA A 65 10.60 -15.59 -0.10
N TYR A 66 11.12 -16.63 -0.75
CA TYR A 66 12.56 -16.85 -0.91
C TYR A 66 13.18 -15.99 -2.03
N HIS A 67 12.40 -15.62 -3.05
CA HIS A 67 12.87 -14.92 -4.25
C HIS A 67 12.20 -13.55 -4.48
N MET A 68 11.14 -13.26 -3.73
CA MET A 68 10.33 -12.06 -3.86
C MET A 68 10.48 -11.19 -2.62
N ASP A 69 10.66 -9.89 -2.82
CA ASP A 69 10.55 -8.88 -1.77
C ASP A 69 9.20 -8.17 -1.82
N CYS A 70 8.93 -7.32 -0.82
CA CYS A 70 7.67 -6.57 -0.75
C CYS A 70 7.47 -5.64 -1.94
N ARG A 71 8.55 -5.06 -2.50
CA ARG A 71 8.46 -4.18 -3.67
C ARG A 71 7.94 -4.94 -4.88
N LYS A 72 8.53 -6.10 -5.18
CA LYS A 72 8.08 -6.96 -6.28
C LYS A 72 6.66 -7.47 -6.05
N ARG A 73 6.32 -7.87 -4.83
CA ARG A 73 4.95 -8.28 -4.47
C ARG A 73 3.93 -7.16 -4.69
N ALA A 74 4.26 -5.92 -4.32
CA ALA A 74 3.40 -4.78 -4.56
C ALA A 74 3.18 -4.52 -6.06
N ILE A 75 4.21 -4.64 -6.90
CA ILE A 75 4.10 -4.49 -8.36
C ILE A 75 3.21 -5.61 -8.97
N ASP A 76 3.37 -6.84 -8.51
CA ASP A 76 2.54 -7.97 -8.97
C ASP A 76 1.07 -7.74 -8.60
N LEU A 77 0.81 -7.30 -7.36
CA LEU A 77 -0.54 -6.98 -6.89
C LEU A 77 -1.17 -5.78 -7.61
N PHE A 78 -0.38 -4.76 -7.92
CA PHE A 78 -0.82 -3.60 -8.70
C PHE A 78 -1.36 -4.04 -10.08
N SER A 79 -0.72 -5.03 -10.68
CA SER A 79 -1.14 -5.63 -11.95
C SER A 79 -2.35 -6.57 -11.78
N GLU A 80 -2.32 -7.42 -10.75
CA GLU A 80 -3.38 -8.40 -10.45
C GLU A 80 -4.73 -7.74 -10.17
N TYR A 81 -4.72 -6.67 -9.36
CA TYR A 81 -5.91 -5.89 -9.00
C TYR A 81 -6.23 -4.78 -10.02
N ARG A 82 -5.45 -4.67 -11.10
CA ARG A 82 -5.64 -3.68 -12.17
C ARG A 82 -5.74 -2.24 -11.66
N VAL A 83 -4.90 -1.87 -10.70
CA VAL A 83 -4.89 -0.51 -10.13
C VAL A 83 -4.52 0.54 -11.19
N TRP A 84 -3.89 0.13 -12.30
CA TRP A 84 -3.61 0.96 -13.46
C TRP A 84 -4.82 1.22 -14.37
N ASP A 85 -5.94 0.51 -14.20
CA ASP A 85 -7.13 0.61 -15.06
C ASP A 85 -7.97 1.84 -14.65
N THR A 86 -7.34 3.02 -14.82
CA THR A 86 -7.89 4.35 -14.58
C THR A 86 -7.71 5.19 -15.84
N GLU A 87 -8.65 6.07 -16.15
CA GLU A 87 -8.66 6.85 -17.40
C GLU A 87 -7.38 7.68 -17.56
N GLU A 88 -6.88 8.24 -16.46
CA GLU A 88 -5.73 9.14 -16.45
C GLU A 88 -4.42 8.50 -15.95
N ASN A 89 -4.38 7.18 -15.71
CA ASN A 89 -3.22 6.51 -15.09
C ASN A 89 -2.91 7.14 -13.71
N THR A 90 -3.94 7.31 -12.88
CA THR A 90 -3.90 8.00 -11.58
C THR A 90 -3.98 7.06 -10.39
N GLY A 91 -3.96 5.74 -10.63
CA GLY A 91 -4.00 4.73 -9.58
C GLY A 91 -2.75 4.69 -8.69
N VAL A 92 -2.97 4.52 -7.38
CA VAL A 92 -1.92 4.37 -6.36
C VAL A 92 -2.24 3.17 -5.48
N LEU A 93 -1.37 2.16 -5.51
CA LEU A 93 -1.42 1.04 -4.58
C LEU A 93 -0.58 1.33 -3.33
N ILE A 94 -1.19 1.13 -2.17
CA ILE A 94 -0.52 1.05 -0.88
C ILE A 94 -0.54 -0.42 -0.45
N TYR A 95 0.63 -1.04 -0.37
CA TYR A 95 0.81 -2.42 0.05
C TYR A 95 1.50 -2.48 1.41
N VAL A 96 0.89 -3.22 2.35
CA VAL A 96 1.40 -3.40 3.71
C VAL A 96 1.65 -4.88 3.95
N ASN A 97 2.89 -5.25 4.29
CA ASN A 97 3.20 -6.59 4.74
C ASN A 97 3.44 -6.60 6.26
N ILE A 98 2.57 -7.29 7.00
CA ILE A 98 2.60 -7.30 8.47
C ILE A 98 3.79 -8.11 8.99
N CYS A 99 4.13 -9.24 8.39
CA CYS A 99 5.23 -10.09 8.85
C CYS A 99 6.60 -9.43 8.60
N GLU A 100 6.76 -8.76 7.46
CA GLU A 100 8.01 -8.09 7.10
C GLU A 100 8.13 -6.69 7.74
N HIS A 101 7.06 -6.16 8.35
CA HIS A 101 6.97 -4.75 8.79
C HIS A 101 7.37 -3.78 7.67
N GLN A 102 6.95 -4.07 6.44
CA GLN A 102 7.28 -3.28 5.25
C GLN A 102 6.02 -2.68 4.65
N LEU A 103 6.19 -1.50 4.06
CA LEU A 103 5.16 -0.78 3.34
C LEU A 103 5.72 -0.30 2.02
N GLU A 104 4.96 -0.49 0.96
CA GLU A 104 5.32 -0.10 -0.41
C GLU A 104 4.20 0.74 -1.02
N ILE A 105 4.56 1.83 -1.67
CA ILE A 105 3.66 2.63 -2.49
C ILE A 105 4.07 2.47 -3.95
N VAL A 106 3.11 2.05 -4.78
CA VAL A 106 3.28 1.89 -6.23
C VAL A 106 2.25 2.80 -6.90
N ALA A 107 2.75 3.84 -7.56
CA ALA A 107 1.91 4.78 -8.29
C ALA A 107 2.03 4.53 -9.79
N ASP A 108 0.93 4.72 -10.52
CA ASP A 108 0.94 4.65 -11.98
C ASP A 108 1.71 5.83 -12.60
N ARG A 109 1.88 5.83 -13.92
CA ARG A 109 2.70 6.77 -14.69
C ARG A 109 2.19 8.20 -14.59
N GLY A 110 0.87 8.42 -14.53
CA GLY A 110 0.31 9.77 -14.37
C GLY A 110 0.85 10.41 -13.09
N ILE A 111 0.68 9.74 -11.95
CA ILE A 111 1.18 10.23 -10.66
C ILE A 111 2.72 10.25 -10.59
N SER A 112 3.38 9.22 -11.10
CA SER A 112 4.84 9.06 -10.98
C SER A 112 5.64 10.17 -11.68
N THR A 113 5.04 10.86 -12.67
CA THR A 113 5.68 12.01 -13.31
C THR A 113 5.70 13.27 -12.43
N HIS A 114 4.83 13.34 -11.43
CA HIS A 114 4.63 14.51 -10.57
C HIS A 114 5.22 14.35 -9.18
N VAL A 115 5.27 13.13 -8.64
CA VAL A 115 5.71 12.87 -7.27
C VAL A 115 7.01 12.08 -7.25
N SER A 116 8.04 12.65 -6.62
CA SER A 116 9.34 11.99 -6.46
C SER A 116 9.23 10.71 -5.61
N PRO A 117 9.97 9.63 -5.96
CA PRO A 117 10.08 8.44 -5.13
C PRO A 117 10.46 8.72 -3.67
N THR A 118 11.24 9.77 -3.42
CA THR A 118 11.67 10.16 -2.06
C THR A 118 10.51 10.58 -1.15
N VAL A 119 9.44 11.16 -1.73
CA VAL A 119 8.23 11.54 -0.98
C VAL A 119 7.51 10.30 -0.50
N TRP A 120 7.33 9.32 -1.39
CA TRP A 120 6.72 8.04 -1.05
C TRP A 120 7.54 7.28 -0.01
N SER A 121 8.86 7.22 -0.15
CA SER A 121 9.73 6.56 0.83
C SER A 121 9.60 7.19 2.23
N ALA A 122 9.56 8.52 2.34
CA ALA A 122 9.41 9.20 3.62
C ALA A 122 8.07 8.87 4.30
N MET A 123 6.98 8.83 3.54
CA MET A 123 5.66 8.41 4.04
C MET A 123 5.66 6.95 4.51
N CYS A 124 6.30 6.06 3.74
CA CYS A 124 6.44 4.65 4.10
C CYS A 124 7.20 4.47 5.43
N GLU A 125 8.34 5.14 5.58
CA GLU A 125 9.15 5.09 6.80
C GLU A 125 8.38 5.57 8.04
N LYS A 126 7.64 6.69 7.89
CA LYS A 126 6.80 7.23 8.95
C LYS A 126 5.70 6.23 9.37
N ALA A 127 5.00 5.66 8.40
CA ALA A 127 3.92 4.70 8.66
C ALA A 127 4.47 3.41 9.31
N VAL A 128 5.58 2.87 8.81
CA VAL A 128 6.25 1.68 9.37
C VAL A 128 6.68 1.91 10.83
N SER A 129 7.16 3.10 11.16
CA SER A 129 7.50 3.48 12.54
C SER A 129 6.27 3.41 13.46
N GLY A 130 5.12 3.93 13.02
CA GLY A 130 3.88 3.87 13.80
C GLY A 130 3.31 2.45 13.94
N ILE A 131 3.38 1.64 12.88
CA ILE A 131 3.00 0.22 12.90
C ILE A 131 3.85 -0.56 13.91
N SER A 132 5.16 -0.33 13.92
CA SER A 132 6.09 -0.97 14.87
C SER A 132 5.77 -0.61 16.34
N ASN A 133 5.12 0.54 16.57
CA ASN A 133 4.66 0.99 17.89
C ASN A 133 3.23 0.51 18.24
N LYS A 134 2.71 -0.52 17.55
CA LYS A 134 1.36 -1.09 17.72
C LYS A 134 0.21 -0.12 17.40
N LYS A 135 0.48 0.93 16.62
CA LYS A 135 -0.51 1.92 16.18
C LYS A 135 -0.89 1.73 14.70
N THR A 136 -1.11 0.48 14.28
CA THR A 136 -1.24 0.14 12.86
C THR A 136 -2.35 0.90 12.16
N GLU A 137 -3.57 0.87 12.70
CA GLU A 137 -4.72 1.52 12.08
C GLU A 137 -4.55 3.05 11.98
N GLU A 138 -4.12 3.70 13.07
CA GLU A 138 -3.84 5.15 13.10
C GLU A 138 -2.75 5.53 12.07
N SER A 139 -1.71 4.70 11.95
CA SER A 139 -0.61 4.95 11.02
C SER A 139 -1.04 4.81 9.56
N LEU A 140 -1.92 3.86 9.26
CA LEU A 140 -2.48 3.68 7.92
C LEU A 140 -3.47 4.79 7.57
N ALA A 141 -4.32 5.20 8.51
CA ALA A 141 -5.22 6.33 8.32
C ALA A 141 -4.44 7.64 8.04
N GLN A 142 -3.38 7.90 8.80
CA GLN A 142 -2.50 9.05 8.56
C GLN A 142 -1.81 8.97 7.20
N LEU A 143 -1.32 7.79 6.82
CA LEU A 143 -0.71 7.59 5.51
C LEU A 143 -1.69 7.87 4.36
N LEU A 144 -2.92 7.36 4.47
CA LEU A 144 -3.98 7.58 3.48
C LEU A 144 -4.28 9.08 3.31
N ASP A 145 -4.41 9.82 4.41
CA ASP A 145 -4.62 11.27 4.35
C ASP A 145 -3.42 11.99 3.69
N GLU A 146 -2.19 11.63 4.02
CA GLU A 146 -0.98 12.20 3.41
C GLU A 146 -0.90 11.93 1.90
N VAL A 147 -1.23 10.71 1.46
CA VAL A 147 -1.33 10.36 0.05
C VAL A 147 -2.40 11.21 -0.64
N GLY A 148 -3.60 11.31 -0.06
CA GLY A 148 -4.68 12.13 -0.60
C GLY A 148 -4.34 13.62 -0.66
N GLN A 149 -3.57 14.15 0.31
CA GLN A 149 -3.07 15.53 0.27
C GLN A 149 -2.10 15.75 -0.90
N VAL A 150 -1.18 14.82 -1.13
CA VAL A 150 -0.27 14.89 -2.29
C VAL A 150 -1.04 14.82 -3.59
N LEU A 151 -2.01 13.91 -3.71
CA LEU A 151 -2.82 13.78 -4.92
C LEU A 151 -3.66 15.04 -5.20
N ARG A 152 -4.20 15.71 -4.17
CA ARG A 152 -4.88 17.03 -4.33
C ARG A 152 -3.98 18.10 -4.92
N GLN A 153 -2.70 18.13 -4.58
CA GLN A 153 -1.78 19.16 -5.08
C GLN A 153 -1.56 19.07 -6.60
N TYR A 154 -1.64 17.88 -7.18
CA TYR A 154 -1.31 17.64 -8.58
C TYR A 154 -2.54 17.38 -9.47
N TYR A 155 -3.62 16.83 -8.92
CA TYR A 155 -4.83 16.42 -9.66
C TYR A 155 -6.11 16.98 -9.05
N GLN A 156 -6.08 18.24 -8.61
CA GLN A 156 -7.23 18.92 -8.01
C GLN A 156 -8.45 18.89 -8.95
N LEU A 157 -9.62 18.51 -8.42
CA LEU A 157 -10.89 18.60 -9.14
C LEU A 157 -11.89 19.49 -8.41
N GLU A 158 -12.52 20.40 -9.15
CA GLU A 158 -13.70 21.16 -8.68
C GLU A 158 -15.00 20.35 -8.81
N HIS A 159 -15.02 19.34 -9.69
CA HIS A 159 -16.11 18.35 -9.87
C HIS A 159 -15.50 17.09 -10.49
N ASN A 160 -15.80 15.90 -9.94
CA ASN A 160 -15.40 14.61 -10.54
C ASN A 160 -16.56 14.05 -11.39
N PRO A 161 -16.52 14.19 -12.74
CA PRO A 161 -17.56 13.65 -13.61
C PRO A 161 -17.46 12.13 -13.83
N ALA A 162 -16.31 11.50 -13.57
CA ALA A 162 -16.07 10.06 -13.80
C ALA A 162 -16.61 9.18 -12.66
N GLY A 163 -16.71 9.74 -11.44
CA GLY A 163 -17.06 8.97 -10.25
C GLY A 163 -15.86 8.19 -9.71
N ASN A 164 -16.15 7.09 -9.02
CA ASN A 164 -15.14 6.22 -8.41
C ASN A 164 -14.71 5.15 -9.42
N GLU A 165 -13.46 5.23 -9.92
CA GLU A 165 -12.98 4.33 -10.98
C GLU A 165 -12.51 2.97 -10.42
N LEU A 166 -11.90 2.95 -9.24
CA LEU A 166 -11.58 1.75 -8.48
C LEU A 166 -12.56 1.58 -7.31
N SER A 167 -12.50 0.45 -6.59
CA SER A 167 -13.28 0.28 -5.36
C SER A 167 -12.44 0.61 -4.14
N ASP A 168 -13.00 1.41 -3.23
CA ASP A 168 -12.41 1.80 -1.93
C ASP A 168 -12.30 0.63 -0.93
N THR A 169 -12.58 -0.59 -1.40
CA THR A 169 -12.55 -1.79 -0.57
C THR A 169 -11.11 -2.12 -0.24
N VAL A 170 -10.78 -2.14 1.05
CA VAL A 170 -9.49 -2.62 1.51
C VAL A 170 -9.41 -4.13 1.36
N VAL A 171 -8.39 -4.60 0.64
CA VAL A 171 -8.16 -6.03 0.38
C VAL A 171 -7.23 -6.61 1.42
N PHE A 172 -7.57 -7.83 1.86
CA PHE A 172 -6.82 -8.56 2.86
C PHE A 172 -6.37 -9.91 2.36
N LEU A 173 -5.05 -10.10 2.32
CA LEU A 173 -4.42 -11.33 1.89
C LEU A 173 -3.87 -12.07 3.11
N LYS A 174 -4.10 -13.38 3.15
CA LYS A 174 -3.74 -14.24 4.29
C LYS A 174 -2.39 -14.88 4.10
#